data_AF-A0A2E7V2T5-F1
#
_entry.id   AF-A0A2E7V2T5-F1
#
_cell.length_a   1.000
_cell.length_b   1.000
_cell.length_c   1.000
_cell.angle_alpha   90.00
_cell.angle_beta   90.00
_cell.angle_gamma   90.00
#
_symmetry.space_group_name_H-M   'P 1'
#
loop_
_entity.id
_entity.type
_entity.pdbx_description
1 polymer ?
#
loop_
_entity_poly.entity_id
_entity_poly.type
_entity_poly.pdbx_seq_one_letter_code
_entity_poly.pdbx_strand_id
1 'polypeptide(L)' 'MFSGAGHDAAAMASLTDVGMIFVRCKGGISHHPAESITAEDAIIGAKILLNVLENFDA' A
#
# COMPACT_ATOMS: atom_id res chain seq x y z
N MET A 1 -2.75 6.31 11.12
CA MET A 1 -3.60 5.19 10.65
C MET A 1 -2.74 3.95 10.65
N PHE A 2 -3.19 2.84 11.24
CA PHE A 2 -2.46 1.57 11.26
C PHE A 2 -3.16 0.56 10.35
N SER A 3 -2.38 -0.32 9.71
CA SER A 3 -2.95 -1.44 8.95
C SER A 3 -3.64 -2.42 9.89
N GLY A 4 -4.89 -2.76 9.60
CA GLY A 4 -5.64 -3.79 10.35
C GLY A 4 -5.28 -5.24 9.96
N ALA A 5 -4.55 -5.43 8.85
CA ALA A 5 -4.13 -6.74 8.35
C ALA A 5 -2.61 -6.91 8.42
N GLY A 6 -2.18 -8.18 8.51
CA GLY A 6 -0.77 -8.55 8.39
C GLY A 6 -0.25 -8.33 6.97
N HIS A 7 0.95 -7.78 6.87
CA HIS A 7 1.67 -7.58 5.61
C HIS A 7 3.14 -7.94 5.84
N ASP A 8 3.85 -8.35 4.79
CA ASP A 8 5.27 -8.73 4.90
C ASP A 8 6.14 -7.60 5.46
N ALA A 9 5.76 -6.33 5.22
CA ALA A 9 6.41 -5.17 5.82
C ALA A 9 6.51 -5.26 7.35
N ALA A 10 5.49 -5.81 8.03
CA ALA A 10 5.53 -5.99 9.48
C ALA A 10 6.58 -7.02 9.90
N ALA A 11 6.79 -8.09 9.12
CA ALA A 11 7.83 -9.08 9.38
C ALA A 11 9.24 -8.53 9.09
N MET A 12 9.35 -7.63 8.11
CA MET A 12 10.61 -6.99 7.73
C MET A 12 11.02 -5.83 8.65
N ALA A 13 10.09 -5.29 9.45
CA ALA A 13 10.27 -4.08 10.24
C ALA A 13 11.42 -4.14 11.27
N SER A 14 11.87 -5.33 11.67
CA SER A 14 13.02 -5.48 12.57
C SER A 14 14.38 -5.47 11.87
N LEU A 15 14.40 -5.54 10.54
CA LEU A 15 15.62 -5.68 9.74
C LEU A 15 16.01 -4.38 9.03
N THR A 16 15.02 -3.55 8.69
CA THR A 16 15.20 -2.32 7.92
C THR A 16 14.00 -1.40 8.10
N ASP A 17 14.12 -0.15 7.65
CA ASP A 17 13.02 0.79 7.62
C ASP A 17 11.96 0.34 6.61
N VAL A 18 10.70 0.39 7.02
CA VAL A 18 9.56 -0.04 6.20
C VAL A 18 8.47 1.00 6.17
N GLY A 19 7.83 1.14 5.02
CA GLY A 19 6.65 1.96 4.80
C GLY A 19 5.65 1.23 3.92
N MET A 20 4.37 1.60 4.03
CA MET A 20 3.32 1.06 3.15
C MET A 20 2.48 2.19 2.57
N ILE A 21 2.08 2.03 1.31
CA ILE A 21 1.18 2.95 0.61
C ILE A 21 -0.14 2.22 0.40
N PHE A 22 -1.23 2.76 0.96
CA PHE A 22 -2.58 2.23 0.78
C PHE A 22 -3.36 3.04 -0.23
N VAL A 23 -4.20 2.35 -1.01
CA VAL A 23 -5.19 2.96 -1.91
C VAL A 23 -6.60 2.65 -1.42
N ARG A 24 -7.59 3.40 -1.89
CA ARG A 24 -9.00 3.16 -1.53
C ARG A 24 -9.49 1.88 -2.21
N CYS A 25 -10.20 1.05 -1.47
CA CYS A 25 -10.97 -0.08 -2.00
C CYS A 25 -12.46 0.17 -1.79
N LYS A 26 -13.29 -0.15 -2.80
CA LYS A 26 -14.73 0.09 -2.77
C LYS A 26 -15.37 -0.64 -1.58
N GLY A 27 -15.94 0.13 -0.65
CA GLY A 27 -16.59 -0.41 0.56
C GLY A 27 -15.63 -1.10 1.54
N GLY A 28 -14.31 -0.98 1.35
CA GLY A 28 -13.31 -1.66 2.19
C GLY A 28 -13.36 -3.19 2.09
N ILE A 29 -13.99 -3.74 1.04
CA ILE A 29 -14.10 -5.18 0.84
C ILE A 29 -12.74 -5.72 0.40
N SER A 30 -12.31 -6.84 0.99
CA SER A 30 -11.14 -7.58 0.51
C SER A 30 -11.34 -9.10 0.65
N HIS A 31 -10.54 -9.91 -0.04
CA HIS A 31 -10.63 -11.38 -0.08
C HIS A 31 -12.01 -11.88 -0.56
N HIS A 32 -12.64 -11.12 -1.43
CA HIS A 32 -13.97 -11.41 -1.96
C HIS A 32 -14.02 -11.02 -3.44
N PRO A 33 -14.79 -11.72 -4.31
CA PRO A 33 -14.88 -11.38 -5.75
C PRO A 33 -15.39 -9.96 -6.07
N ALA A 34 -15.95 -9.26 -5.08
CA ALA A 34 -16.41 -7.88 -5.21
C ALA A 34 -15.33 -6.84 -4.83
N GLU A 35 -14.16 -7.28 -4.35
CA GLU A 35 -12.99 -6.44 -4.11
C GLU A 35 -12.66 -5.69 -5.41
N SER A 36 -12.57 -4.38 -5.32
CA SER A 36 -12.32 -3.54 -6.49
C SER A 36 -11.75 -2.19 -6.12
N ILE A 37 -10.82 -1.74 -6.96
CA ILE A 37 -10.25 -0.39 -6.94
C ILE A 37 -10.57 0.31 -8.27
N THR A 38 -10.48 1.63 -8.28
CA THR A 38 -10.59 2.39 -9.54
C THR A 38 -9.23 2.48 -10.23
N ALA A 39 -9.24 2.70 -11.55
CA ALA A 39 -8.00 2.96 -12.30
C ALA A 39 -7.28 4.21 -11.77
N GLU A 40 -8.02 5.22 -11.32
CA GLU A 40 -7.46 6.43 -10.74
C GLU A 40 -6.71 6.15 -9.43
N ASP A 41 -7.31 5.39 -8.51
CA ASP A 41 -6.66 4.99 -7.26
C ASP A 41 -5.39 4.17 -7.53
N ALA A 42 -5.42 3.26 -8.51
CA ALA A 42 -4.26 2.47 -8.90
C ALA A 42 -3.12 3.35 -9.45
N ILE A 43 -3.44 4.30 -10.34
CA ILE A 43 -2.46 5.22 -10.94
C ILE A 43 -1.85 6.12 -9.86
N ILE A 44 -2.65 6.64 -8.94
CA ILE A 44 -2.14 7.48 -7.84
C ILE A 44 -1.20 6.66 -6.94
N GLY A 45 -1.60 5.46 -6.53
CA GLY A 45 -0.75 4.57 -5.72
C GLY A 45 0.59 4.27 -6.41
N ALA A 46 0.57 3.95 -7.70
CA ALA A 46 1.78 3.69 -8.48
C ALA A 46 2.68 4.93 -8.60
N LYS A 47 2.12 6.12 -8.83
CA LYS A 47 2.88 7.37 -8.88
C LYS A 47 3.56 7.71 -7.56
N ILE A 48 2.87 7.50 -6.44
CA ILE A 48 3.45 7.72 -5.10
C ILE A 48 4.58 6.71 -4.88
N LEU A 49 4.38 5.43 -5.22
CA LEU A 49 5.43 4.42 -5.11
C LEU A 49 6.67 4.80 -5.93
N LEU A 50 6.48 5.23 -7.18
CA LEU A 50 7.59 5.69 -8.03
C LEU A 50 8.32 6.88 -7.39
N ASN A 51 7.57 7.88 -6.91
CA ASN A 51 8.16 9.05 -6.27
C ASN A 51 8.97 8.68 -5.02
N VAL A 52 8.49 7.74 -4.21
CA VAL A 52 9.26 7.21 -3.08
C VAL A 52 10.53 6.56 -3.59
N LEU A 53 10.47 5.64 -4.55
CA LEU A 53 11.67 4.97 -5.07
C LEU A 53 12.73 5.93 -5.65
N GLU A 54 12.29 7.02 -6.28
CA GLU A 54 13.19 8.03 -6.86
C GLU A 54 13.81 8.98 -5.82
N ASN A 55 13.16 9.16 -4.67
CA ASN A 55 13.52 10.21 -3.70
C ASN A 55 13.74 9.69 -2.28
N PHE A 56 13.71 8.37 -2.07
CA PHE A 56 13.92 7.76 -0.77
C PHE A 56 15.42 7.77 -0.45
N ASP A 57 15.81 8.64 0.47
CA ASP A 57 17.10 8.61 1.13
C ASP A 57 16.98 7.78 2.41
N ALA A 58 17.75 6.68 2.47
CA ALA A 58 17.83 5.77 3.61
C ALA A 58 18.97 6.18 4.58
#